data_AF-A0A7K3PNF6-F1
#
_entry.id   AF-A0A7K3PNF6-F1
#
_cell.length_a   1.000
_cell.length_b   1.000
_cell.length_c   1.000
_cell.angle_alpha   90.00
_cell.angle_beta   90.00
_cell.angle_gamma   90.00
#
_symmetry.space_group_name_H-M   'P 1'
#
loop_
_entity.id
_entity.type
_entity.pdbx_description
1 polymer ?
#
loop_
_entity_poly.entity_id
_entity_poly.type
_entity_poly.pdbx_seq_one_letter_code
_entity_poly.pdbx_strand_id
1 'polypeptide(L)'
;MSASETPAGEFPPEQGPGHVVVVGAGIAGLAAAHRLLEAGARVTVLESSDRVGGKLLPGEIAGVRVDLGAESMLARRPEAVGLARAAGLADRLQPPSTATASLWTRGALRPMPKGHVMGVPGTAAALSGVLSEEGLARIGRDAELPRTEVGDDVAVGEYVAARLGREVV
;
A
#
# COMPACT_ATOMS: atom_id res chain seq x y z
N MET A 1 -16.35 48.24 -8.41
CA MET A 1 -16.87 46.88 -8.70
C MET A 1 -16.58 46.04 -7.48
N SER A 2 -17.61 45.81 -6.65
CA SER A 2 -17.54 45.01 -5.43
C SER A 2 -17.60 43.53 -5.80
N ALA A 3 -16.63 42.75 -5.35
CA ALA A 3 -16.66 41.29 -5.48
C ALA A 3 -17.72 40.74 -4.53
N SER A 4 -18.71 40.05 -5.09
CA SER A 4 -19.73 39.33 -4.32
C SER A 4 -19.10 38.10 -3.66
N GLU A 5 -18.93 38.12 -2.35
CA GLU A 5 -18.68 36.91 -1.57
C GLU A 5 -19.92 36.02 -1.65
N THR A 6 -19.70 34.78 -2.08
CA THR A 6 -20.72 33.72 -2.03
C THR A 6 -20.81 33.26 -0.58
N PRO A 7 -21.99 33.24 0.07
CA PRO A 7 -22.07 32.78 1.44
C PRO A 7 -21.70 31.31 1.50
N ALA A 8 -20.74 30.97 2.36
CA ALA A 8 -20.42 29.60 2.72
C ALA A 8 -21.71 28.91 3.17
N GLY A 9 -22.02 27.77 2.54
CA GLY A 9 -23.24 27.01 2.83
C GLY A 9 -23.34 26.72 4.33
N GLU A 10 -24.43 27.20 4.93
CA GLU A 10 -24.81 26.90 6.31
C GLU A 10 -25.05 25.39 6.42
N PHE A 11 -24.16 24.67 7.10
CA PHE A 11 -24.43 23.29 7.47
C PHE A 11 -25.49 23.29 8.59
N PRO A 12 -26.57 22.50 8.45
CA PRO A 12 -27.63 22.48 9.45
C PRO A 12 -27.10 22.07 10.83
N PRO A 13 -27.78 22.49 11.92
CA PRO A 13 -27.32 22.29 13.30
C PRO A 13 -27.12 20.81 13.62
N GLU A 14 -26.18 20.51 14.53
CA GLU A 14 -25.77 19.15 14.91
C GLU A 14 -26.98 18.29 15.30
N GLN A 15 -27.37 17.43 14.36
CA GLN A 15 -28.37 16.39 14.59
C GLN A 15 -27.68 15.28 15.39
N GLY A 16 -28.35 14.80 16.45
CA GLY A 16 -27.93 13.59 17.18
C GLY A 16 -27.57 12.46 16.21
N PRO A 17 -26.75 11.50 16.64
CA PRO A 17 -25.89 10.74 15.73
C PRO A 17 -26.68 10.18 14.54
N GLY A 18 -26.47 10.80 13.38
CA GLY A 18 -27.33 10.67 12.21
C GLY A 18 -27.34 9.26 11.64
N HIS A 19 -28.26 9.01 10.70
CA HIS A 19 -28.22 7.78 9.91
C HIS A 19 -27.26 7.94 8.73
N VAL A 20 -26.18 7.16 8.72
CA VAL A 20 -25.18 7.17 7.66
C VAL A 20 -25.34 5.94 6.78
N VAL A 21 -25.34 6.15 5.46
CA VAL A 21 -25.30 5.07 4.47
C VAL A 21 -23.89 4.96 3.92
N VAL A 22 -23.27 3.78 4.05
CA VAL A 22 -21.97 3.46 3.48
C VAL A 22 -22.16 2.59 2.23
N VAL A 23 -21.61 3.01 1.10
CA VAL A 23 -21.70 2.27 -0.17
C VAL A 23 -20.40 1.49 -0.40
N GLY A 24 -20.51 0.17 -0.44
CA GLY A 24 -19.42 -0.80 -0.59
C GLY A 24 -19.04 -1.45 0.76
N ALA A 25 -19.16 -2.77 0.85
CA ALA A 25 -18.76 -3.57 2.02
C ALA A 25 -17.34 -4.17 1.86
N GLY A 26 -16.43 -3.44 1.20
CA GLY A 26 -15.00 -3.73 1.25
C GLY A 26 -14.37 -3.28 2.57
N ILE A 27 -13.06 -3.56 2.76
CA ILE A 27 -12.35 -3.20 4.00
C ILE A 27 -12.47 -1.71 4.38
N ALA A 28 -12.45 -0.80 3.41
CA ALA A 28 -12.61 0.62 3.66
C ALA A 28 -14.02 0.97 4.19
N GLY A 29 -15.07 0.43 3.55
CA GLY A 29 -16.45 0.67 3.96
C GLY A 29 -16.79 0.03 5.29
N LEU A 30 -16.33 -1.20 5.54
CA LEU A 30 -16.51 -1.87 6.83
C LEU A 30 -15.76 -1.17 7.96
N ALA A 31 -14.54 -0.69 7.71
CA ALA A 31 -13.80 0.11 8.71
C ALA A 31 -14.48 1.46 8.98
N ALA A 32 -15.02 2.13 7.96
CA ALA A 32 -15.79 3.34 8.12
C ALA A 32 -17.08 3.09 8.93
N ALA A 33 -17.83 2.04 8.59
CA ALA A 33 -19.03 1.65 9.30
C ALA A 33 -18.74 1.34 10.78
N HIS A 34 -17.67 0.62 11.08
CA HIS A 34 -17.23 0.35 12.44
C HIS A 34 -17.00 1.63 13.24
N ARG A 35 -16.21 2.58 12.70
CA ARG A 35 -15.93 3.86 13.37
C ARG A 35 -17.18 4.72 13.56
N LEU A 36 -18.09 4.72 12.59
CA LEU A 36 -19.36 5.44 12.67
C LEU A 36 -20.27 4.85 13.75
N LEU A 37 -20.32 3.52 13.87
CA LEU A 37 -21.06 2.84 14.93
C LEU A 37 -20.48 3.17 16.32
N GLU A 38 -19.15 3.19 16.46
CA GLU A 38 -18.49 3.61 17.71
C GLU A 38 -18.79 5.07 18.07
N ALA A 39 -18.98 5.94 17.07
CA ALA A 39 -19.41 7.33 17.26
C ALA A 39 -20.92 7.48 17.55
N GLY A 40 -21.65 6.36 17.68
CA GLY A 40 -23.08 6.33 18.02
C GLY A 40 -24.02 6.49 16.83
N ALA A 41 -23.52 6.58 15.59
CA ALA A 41 -24.35 6.70 14.40
C ALA A 41 -25.12 5.42 14.12
N ARG A 42 -26.34 5.56 13.60
CA ARG A 42 -27.02 4.45 12.93
C ARG A 42 -26.37 4.27 11.56
N VAL A 43 -25.97 3.05 11.20
CA VAL A 43 -25.27 2.81 9.92
C VAL A 43 -26.01 1.76 9.08
N THR A 44 -26.17 2.03 7.79
CA THR A 44 -26.57 1.04 6.79
C THR A 44 -25.44 0.88 5.78
N VAL A 45 -25.00 -0.36 5.55
CA VAL A 45 -23.99 -0.67 4.52
C VAL A 45 -24.69 -1.30 3.32
N LEU A 46 -24.43 -0.78 2.13
CA LEU A 46 -24.95 -1.31 0.87
C LEU A 46 -23.80 -1.96 0.10
N GLU A 47 -23.97 -3.22 -0.30
CA GLU A 47 -23.00 -3.95 -1.12
C GLU A 47 -23.70 -4.49 -2.37
N SER A 48 -23.03 -4.36 -3.51
CA SER A 48 -23.56 -4.80 -4.80
C SER A 48 -23.40 -6.30 -5.04
N SER A 49 -22.37 -6.91 -4.44
CA SER A 49 -22.08 -8.33 -4.55
C SER A 49 -22.84 -9.15 -3.52
N ASP A 50 -22.78 -10.47 -3.69
CA ASP A 50 -23.39 -11.46 -2.81
C ASP A 50 -22.61 -11.67 -1.49
N ARG A 51 -21.48 -10.97 -1.31
CA ARG A 51 -20.62 -11.11 -0.14
C ARG A 51 -19.99 -9.79 0.28
N VAL A 52 -19.61 -9.72 1.55
CA VAL A 52 -18.75 -8.65 2.08
C VAL A 52 -17.26 -8.99 1.90
N GLY A 53 -16.41 -7.98 2.10
CA GLY A 53 -14.94 -8.12 2.13
C GLY A 53 -14.22 -7.47 0.96
N GLY A 54 -14.88 -7.34 -0.20
CA GLY A 54 -14.28 -6.74 -1.40
C GLY A 54 -12.99 -7.47 -1.82
N LYS A 55 -11.86 -6.78 -1.84
CA LYS A 55 -10.55 -7.40 -2.19
C LYS A 55 -10.03 -8.39 -1.14
N LEU A 56 -10.63 -8.46 0.04
CA LEU A 56 -10.41 -9.56 0.99
C LEU A 56 -11.26 -10.75 0.54
N LEU A 57 -10.59 -11.72 -0.08
CA LEU A 57 -11.25 -12.86 -0.71
C LEU A 57 -10.51 -14.15 -0.32
N PRO A 58 -10.96 -14.85 0.73
CA PRO A 58 -10.51 -16.21 0.98
C PRO A 58 -11.10 -17.14 -0.07
N GLY A 59 -10.37 -18.19 -0.43
CA GLY A 59 -10.81 -19.20 -1.37
C GLY A 59 -10.07 -20.52 -1.19
N GLU A 60 -10.23 -21.40 -2.18
CA GLU A 60 -9.60 -22.71 -2.20
C GLU A 60 -9.08 -23.01 -3.60
N ILE A 61 -7.83 -23.49 -3.67
CA ILE A 61 -7.22 -24.01 -4.90
C ILE A 61 -6.73 -25.42 -4.59
N ALA A 62 -7.24 -26.41 -5.34
CA ALA A 62 -6.87 -27.82 -5.19
C ALA A 62 -6.95 -28.35 -3.74
N GLY A 63 -8.01 -27.99 -3.00
CA GLY A 63 -8.20 -28.40 -1.61
C GLY A 63 -7.42 -27.58 -0.57
N VAL A 64 -6.65 -26.57 -0.99
CA VAL A 64 -5.83 -25.72 -0.12
C VAL A 64 -6.46 -24.35 0.02
N ARG A 65 -6.66 -23.91 1.28
CA ARG A 65 -7.12 -22.54 1.56
C ARG A 65 -6.06 -21.53 1.17
N VAL A 66 -6.47 -20.51 0.44
CA VAL A 66 -5.62 -19.43 -0.04
C VAL A 66 -6.35 -18.09 0.04
N ASP A 67 -5.60 -16.99 0.05
CA ASP A 67 -6.14 -15.67 -0.23
C ASP A 67 -6.07 -15.41 -1.73
N LEU A 68 -7.23 -15.24 -2.37
CA LEU A 68 -7.35 -14.91 -3.79
C LEU A 68 -7.23 -13.41 -4.07
N GLY A 69 -7.04 -12.60 -3.02
CA GLY A 69 -6.94 -11.14 -3.08
C GLY A 69 -5.81 -10.65 -2.19
N ALA A 70 -6.10 -9.70 -1.29
CA ALA A 70 -5.09 -9.26 -0.33
C ALA A 70 -4.81 -10.34 0.73
N GLU A 71 -3.56 -10.76 0.83
CA GLU A 71 -3.10 -11.86 1.71
C GLU A 71 -2.59 -11.40 3.08
N SER A 72 -2.10 -10.16 3.20
CA SER A 72 -1.42 -9.70 4.41
C SER A 72 -1.48 -8.19 4.58
N MET A 73 -1.14 -7.74 5.79
CA MET A 73 -1.02 -6.34 6.16
C MET A 73 0.33 -6.07 6.81
N LEU A 74 0.84 -4.84 6.69
CA LEU A 74 2.07 -4.44 7.35
C LEU A 74 1.82 -4.23 8.86
N ALA A 75 2.36 -5.10 9.70
CA ALA A 75 2.20 -5.00 11.17
C ALA A 75 2.71 -3.67 11.77
N ARG A 76 3.63 -2.97 11.08
CA ARG A 76 4.11 -1.63 11.48
C ARG A 76 3.08 -0.51 11.26
N ARG A 77 1.97 -0.78 10.57
CA ARG A 77 0.86 0.16 10.39
C ARG A 77 -0.16 -0.07 11.52
N PRO A 78 -0.16 0.78 12.57
CA PRO A 78 -0.97 0.54 13.76
C PRO A 78 -2.48 0.53 13.45
N GLU A 79 -2.91 1.18 12.38
CA GLU A 79 -4.32 1.33 12.01
C GLU A 79 -4.95 -0.03 11.67
N ALA A 80 -4.23 -0.89 10.95
CA ALA A 80 -4.73 -2.20 10.53
C ALA A 80 -4.71 -3.21 11.69
N VAL A 81 -3.65 -3.19 12.51
CA VAL A 81 -3.55 -4.01 13.72
C VAL A 81 -4.59 -3.58 14.76
N GLY A 82 -4.81 -2.28 14.91
CA GLY A 82 -5.83 -1.70 15.79
C GLY A 82 -7.24 -2.14 15.38
N LEU A 83 -7.54 -2.09 14.08
CA LEU A 83 -8.82 -2.58 13.55
C LEU A 83 -9.01 -4.09 13.79
N ALA A 84 -7.98 -4.90 13.58
CA ALA A 84 -8.05 -6.33 13.86
C ALA A 84 -8.34 -6.62 15.33
N ARG A 85 -7.73 -5.86 16.26
CA ARG A 85 -8.01 -5.97 17.69
C ARG A 85 -9.44 -5.56 18.04
N ALA A 86 -9.91 -4.43 17.52
CA ALA A 86 -11.27 -3.96 17.72
C ALA A 86 -12.32 -4.96 17.21
N ALA A 87 -12.01 -5.64 16.10
CA ALA A 87 -12.84 -6.72 15.55
C ALA A 87 -12.72 -8.07 16.28
N GLY A 88 -12.00 -8.15 17.41
CA GLY A 88 -11.83 -9.39 18.19
C GLY A 88 -10.91 -10.43 17.54
N LEU A 89 -10.04 -10.02 16.60
CA LEU A 89 -9.12 -10.91 15.88
C LEU A 89 -7.68 -10.83 16.41
N ALA A 90 -7.47 -10.20 17.57
CA ALA A 90 -6.14 -10.00 18.14
C ALA A 90 -5.32 -11.29 18.24
N ASP A 91 -5.94 -12.37 18.75
CA ASP A 91 -5.29 -13.66 18.97
C ASP A 91 -5.10 -14.49 17.69
N ARG A 92 -5.63 -13.99 16.56
CA ARG A 92 -5.51 -14.62 15.23
C ARG A 92 -4.43 -13.97 14.37
N LEU A 93 -3.84 -12.86 14.81
CA LEU A 93 -2.73 -12.23 14.12
C LEU A 93 -1.50 -13.14 14.18
N GLN A 94 -0.94 -13.44 13.02
CA GLN A 94 0.25 -14.30 12.88
C GLN A 94 1.32 -13.56 12.08
N PRO A 95 2.60 -13.63 12.49
CA PRO A 95 3.69 -13.17 11.65
C PRO A 95 3.78 -14.06 10.39
N PRO A 96 4.20 -13.51 9.25
CA PRO A 96 4.44 -14.32 8.07
C PRO A 96 5.57 -15.32 8.34
N SER A 97 5.51 -16.50 7.71
CA SER A 97 6.63 -17.44 7.71
C SER A 97 7.86 -16.80 7.07
N THR A 98 9.05 -17.16 7.55
CA THR A 98 10.30 -16.68 6.97
C THR A 98 10.55 -17.35 5.61
N ALA A 99 10.42 -16.57 4.54
CA ALA A 99 10.84 -16.95 3.20
C ALA A 99 11.71 -15.85 2.62
N THR A 100 12.71 -16.24 1.83
CA THR A 100 13.58 -15.28 1.12
C THR A 100 13.03 -15.02 -0.27
N ALA A 101 12.96 -13.73 -0.63
CA ALA A 101 12.66 -13.34 -2.00
C ALA A 101 13.83 -13.67 -2.94
N SER A 102 13.53 -13.85 -4.22
CA SER A 102 14.51 -14.04 -5.30
C SER A 102 14.10 -13.23 -6.52
N LEU A 103 15.08 -12.90 -7.36
CA LEU A 103 14.89 -12.23 -8.64
C LEU A 103 15.05 -13.23 -9.77
N TRP A 104 14.07 -13.33 -10.67
CA TRP A 104 14.24 -14.04 -11.93
C TRP A 104 14.70 -13.05 -12.99
N THR A 105 15.97 -13.14 -13.40
CA THR A 105 16.54 -12.24 -14.41
C THR A 105 17.62 -12.95 -15.22
N ARG A 106 17.66 -12.64 -16.53
CA ARG A 106 18.60 -13.25 -17.48
C ARG A 106 18.61 -14.77 -17.45
N GLY A 107 17.40 -15.36 -17.44
CA GLY A 107 17.22 -16.81 -17.50
C GLY A 107 17.66 -17.58 -16.25
N ALA A 108 17.90 -16.90 -15.12
CA ALA A 108 18.30 -17.54 -13.88
C ALA A 108 17.57 -16.94 -12.67
N LEU A 109 17.32 -17.77 -11.66
CA LEU A 109 16.85 -17.35 -10.34
C LEU A 109 18.06 -16.92 -9.51
N ARG A 110 18.01 -15.70 -8.98
CA ARG A 110 19.11 -15.08 -8.22
C ARG A 110 18.61 -14.67 -6.83
N PRO A 111 19.42 -14.82 -5.77
CA PRO A 111 19.05 -14.33 -4.45
C PRO A 111 18.76 -12.83 -4.47
N MET A 112 17.83 -12.37 -3.63
CA MET A 112 17.62 -10.93 -3.43
C MET A 112 18.92 -10.27 -2.94
N PRO A 113 19.42 -9.23 -3.63
CA PRO A 113 20.53 -8.40 -3.18
C PRO A 113 20.36 -7.90 -1.74
N LYS A 114 21.45 -7.81 -0.99
CA LYS A 114 21.43 -7.17 0.35
C LYS A 114 21.83 -5.70 0.23
N GLY A 115 21.58 -4.91 1.28
CA GLY A 115 22.02 -3.51 1.34
C GLY A 115 21.21 -2.58 0.43
N HIS A 116 19.95 -2.92 0.14
CA HIS A 116 19.01 -2.03 -0.52
C HIS A 116 18.01 -1.46 0.49
N VAL A 117 17.42 -0.31 0.17
CA VAL A 117 16.26 0.24 0.88
C VAL A 117 15.10 0.27 -0.09
N MET A 118 14.03 -0.50 0.19
CA MET A 118 12.83 -0.56 -0.66
C MET A 118 13.14 -0.88 -2.14
N GLY A 119 14.12 -1.74 -2.41
CA GLY A 119 14.55 -2.12 -3.76
C GLY A 119 15.59 -1.18 -4.39
N VAL A 120 15.85 -0.01 -3.82
CA VAL A 120 16.91 0.90 -4.29
C VAL A 120 18.26 0.46 -3.72
N PRO A 121 19.26 0.12 -4.55
CA PRO A 121 20.55 -0.37 -4.09
C PRO A 121 21.35 0.73 -3.40
N GLY A 122 21.97 0.41 -2.25
CA GLY A 122 22.89 1.34 -1.58
C GLY A 122 24.26 1.43 -2.26
N THR A 123 24.67 0.40 -3.01
CA THR A 123 25.91 0.38 -3.80
C THR A 123 25.72 -0.41 -5.09
N ALA A 124 26.52 -0.11 -6.12
CA ALA A 124 26.52 -0.89 -7.36
C ALA A 124 26.86 -2.37 -7.10
N ALA A 125 27.83 -2.65 -6.22
CA ALA A 125 28.27 -4.01 -5.91
C ALA A 125 27.13 -4.93 -5.41
N ALA A 126 26.09 -4.37 -4.78
CA ALA A 126 24.93 -5.13 -4.35
C ALA A 126 24.19 -5.82 -5.52
N LEU A 127 24.27 -5.24 -6.73
CA LEU A 127 23.60 -5.75 -7.92
C LEU A 127 24.53 -6.53 -8.85
N SER A 128 25.74 -6.90 -8.38
CA SER A 128 26.65 -7.75 -9.14
C SER A 128 25.99 -9.08 -9.49
N GLY A 129 26.07 -9.47 -10.76
CA GLY A 129 25.39 -10.65 -11.30
C GLY A 129 23.88 -10.49 -11.51
N VAL A 130 23.27 -9.38 -11.09
CA VAL A 130 21.87 -9.02 -11.40
C VAL A 130 21.84 -8.06 -12.60
N LEU A 131 22.73 -7.06 -12.63
CA LEU A 131 22.86 -6.07 -13.70
C LEU A 131 24.11 -6.27 -14.55
N SER A 132 24.18 -5.59 -15.70
CA SER A 132 25.31 -5.62 -16.62
C SER A 132 26.45 -4.77 -16.07
N GLU A 133 27.67 -4.95 -16.59
CA GLU A 133 28.79 -4.08 -16.20
C GLU A 133 28.50 -2.60 -16.49
N GLU A 134 27.81 -2.30 -17.59
CA GLU A 134 27.37 -0.95 -17.94
C GLU A 134 26.35 -0.40 -16.92
N GLY A 135 25.38 -1.23 -16.52
CA GLY A 135 24.39 -0.86 -15.49
C GLY A 135 25.03 -0.60 -14.14
N LEU A 136 26.00 -1.43 -13.75
CA LEU A 136 26.77 -1.23 -12.51
C LEU A 136 27.56 0.08 -12.55
N ALA A 137 28.23 0.37 -13.67
CA ALA A 137 28.94 1.64 -13.86
C ALA A 137 27.99 2.84 -13.84
N ARG A 138 26.77 2.69 -14.38
CA ARG A 138 25.75 3.75 -14.36
C ARG A 138 25.28 4.10 -12.96
N ILE A 139 25.17 3.13 -12.06
CA ILE A 139 24.83 3.37 -10.64
C ILE A 139 25.91 4.22 -9.97
N GLY A 140 27.19 3.93 -10.24
CA GLY A 140 28.31 4.67 -9.64
C GLY A 140 28.29 6.18 -9.93
N ARG A 141 27.75 6.58 -11.08
CA ARG A 141 27.61 7.99 -11.48
C ARG A 141 26.60 8.77 -10.63
N ASP A 142 25.75 8.11 -9.84
CA ASP A 142 24.79 8.79 -8.96
C ASP A 142 25.45 9.78 -7.98
N ALA A 143 26.66 9.45 -7.53
CA ALA A 143 27.45 10.28 -6.61
C ALA A 143 27.92 11.60 -7.25
N GLU A 144 27.97 11.68 -8.58
CA GLU A 144 28.38 12.86 -9.34
C GLU A 144 27.18 13.77 -9.66
N LEU A 145 25.96 13.23 -9.58
CA LEU A 145 24.74 13.97 -9.90
C LEU A 145 24.39 14.92 -8.75
N PRO A 146 23.97 16.16 -9.05
CA PRO A 146 23.49 17.07 -8.03
C PRO A 146 22.29 16.46 -7.29
N ARG A 147 22.08 16.87 -6.04
CA ARG A 147 20.89 16.47 -5.27
C ARG A 147 19.64 16.76 -6.10
N THR A 148 18.71 15.80 -6.14
CA THR A 148 17.40 16.07 -6.74
C THR A 148 16.61 16.99 -5.81
N GLU A 149 16.20 18.14 -6.35
CA GLU A 149 15.30 19.07 -5.67
C GLU A 149 13.91 18.44 -5.51
N VAL A 150 13.27 18.72 -4.37
CA VAL A 150 11.90 18.25 -4.12
C VAL A 150 10.95 19.18 -4.86
N GLY A 151 10.39 18.69 -5.96
CA GLY A 151 9.42 19.39 -6.78
C GLY A 151 8.04 18.75 -6.73
N ASP A 152 7.33 18.83 -7.86
CA ASP A 152 6.05 18.16 -8.06
C ASP A 152 6.19 16.63 -8.05
N ASP A 153 5.05 15.94 -7.99
CA ASP A 153 5.02 14.48 -8.02
C ASP A 153 5.58 13.92 -9.34
N VAL A 154 6.38 12.86 -9.25
CA VAL A 154 7.06 12.24 -10.39
C VAL A 154 6.91 10.72 -10.33
N ALA A 155 6.97 10.08 -11.50
CA ALA A 155 6.98 8.63 -11.56
C ALA A 155 8.23 8.06 -10.88
N VAL A 156 8.04 7.11 -9.93
CA VAL A 156 9.15 6.45 -9.22
C VAL A 156 10.17 5.85 -10.18
N GLY A 157 9.70 5.18 -11.25
CA GLY A 157 10.59 4.60 -12.26
C GLY A 157 11.39 5.64 -13.03
N GLU A 158 10.82 6.81 -13.32
CA GLU A 158 11.54 7.90 -13.98
C GLU A 158 12.61 8.49 -13.06
N TYR A 159 12.24 8.75 -11.80
CA TYR A 159 13.17 9.24 -10.79
C TYR A 159 14.35 8.27 -10.58
N VAL A 160 14.06 6.98 -10.36
CA VAL A 160 15.09 5.96 -10.14
C VAL A 160 15.95 5.76 -11.39
N ALA A 161 15.37 5.75 -12.60
CA ALA A 161 16.14 5.61 -13.84
C ALA A 161 17.04 6.83 -14.12
N ALA A 162 16.58 8.04 -13.81
CA ALA A 162 17.37 9.26 -13.95
C ALA A 162 18.58 9.27 -13.00
N ARG A 163 18.43 8.71 -11.80
CA ARG A 163 19.50 8.60 -10.80
C ARG A 163 20.44 7.44 -11.06
N LEU A 164 19.90 6.23 -11.15
CA LEU A 164 20.66 4.97 -11.10
C LEU A 164 20.78 4.25 -12.46
N GLY A 165 20.06 4.71 -13.48
CA GLY A 165 20.02 4.09 -14.81
C GLY A 165 18.80 3.22 -15.05
N ARG A 166 18.41 3.08 -16.32
CA ARG A 166 17.21 2.34 -16.74
C ARG A 166 17.26 0.85 -16.42
N GLU A 167 18.44 0.26 -16.27
CA GLU A 167 18.58 -1.17 -15.98
C GLU A 167 18.16 -1.55 -14.55
N VAL A 168 18.04 -0.57 -13.65
CA VAL A 168 17.59 -0.76 -12.26
C VAL A 168 16.05 -0.83 -12.16
N VAL A 169 15.34 -0.36 -13.19
CA VAL A 169 13.88 -0.21 -13.22
C VAL A 169 13.21 -1.31 -14.04
#